data_AF-A0A955BXE5-F1
#
_entry.id   AF-A0A955BXE5-F1
#
_cell.length_a   1.000
_cell.length_b   1.000
_cell.length_c   1.000
_cell.angle_alpha   90.00
_cell.angle_beta   90.00
_cell.angle_gamma   90.00
#
_symmetry.space_group_name_H-M   'P 1'
#
loop_
_entity.id
_entity.type
_entity.pdbx_description
1 polymer ?
#
loop_
_entity_poly.entity_id
_entity_poly.type
_entity_poly.pdbx_seq_one_letter_code
_entity_poly.pdbx_strand_id
1 'polypeptide(L)'
;MLNLHANVYAEPSQPELGAGLTLRGVSVRPLRGEGSGPPRLDRTMPVTFEAMQEQLKTLPRLDCEPDGFFLLTGHEAGEFWRLNGHMHEHAGRMHRVELNGQCPTASLETVLGTMGWPEAKLVFELVQEGVTLSEEDFRRWAAADQS
;
A
#
# COMPACT_ATOMS: atom_id res chain seq x y z
N MET A 1 -9.99 11.12 -6.41
CA MET A 1 -8.60 10.65 -6.55
C MET A 1 -8.09 10.25 -5.18
N LEU A 2 -7.31 9.18 -5.04
CA LEU A 2 -6.60 8.86 -3.80
C LEU A 2 -5.25 9.58 -3.79
N ASN A 3 -4.76 9.97 -2.60
CA ASN A 3 -3.44 10.54 -2.40
C ASN A 3 -2.74 9.83 -1.23
N LEU A 4 -1.62 9.18 -1.50
CA LEU A 4 -0.99 8.27 -0.54
C LEU A 4 0.54 8.29 -0.61
N HIS A 5 1.16 8.05 0.54
CA HIS A 5 2.56 7.64 0.67
C HIS A 5 2.61 6.59 1.78
N ALA A 6 2.65 5.31 1.41
CA ALA A 6 2.48 4.21 2.34
C ALA A 6 3.31 2.98 1.98
N ASN A 7 3.79 2.27 2.99
CA ASN A 7 4.22 0.88 2.84
C ASN A 7 3.01 -0.03 2.89
N VAL A 8 2.89 -0.91 1.91
CA VAL A 8 1.90 -1.98 1.87
C VAL A 8 2.60 -3.29 2.19
N TYR A 9 2.08 -4.05 3.13
CA TYR A 9 2.61 -5.37 3.50
C TYR A 9 1.48 -6.29 3.99
N ALA A 10 1.78 -7.58 4.08
CA ALA A 10 0.83 -8.56 4.60
C ALA A 10 0.46 -8.24 6.05
N GLU A 11 -0.82 -8.43 6.42
CA GLU A 11 -1.29 -8.25 7.80
C GLU A 11 -0.42 -9.07 8.77
N PRO A 12 0.25 -8.42 9.76
CA PRO A 12 1.09 -9.08 10.75
C PRO A 12 0.38 -10.18 11.52
N SER A 13 1.14 -11.06 12.19
CA SER A 13 0.54 -12.19 12.94
C SER A 13 -0.30 -11.77 14.14
N GLN A 14 0.03 -10.66 14.79
CA GLN A 14 -0.60 -10.17 16.03
C GLN A 14 -0.87 -8.65 15.96
N PRO A 15 -1.81 -8.20 15.11
CA PRO A 15 -2.16 -6.79 15.06
C PRO A 15 -3.12 -6.47 16.21
N GLU A 16 -2.83 -5.40 16.95
CA GLU A 16 -3.72 -4.86 17.98
C GLU A 16 -4.30 -3.52 17.52
N LEU A 17 -5.55 -3.24 17.84
CA LEU A 17 -6.13 -1.92 17.57
C LEU A 17 -5.68 -0.92 18.64
N GLY A 18 -4.95 0.10 18.21
CA GLY A 18 -4.57 1.22 19.05
C GLY A 18 -5.73 2.17 19.39
N ALA A 19 -5.37 3.21 20.15
CA ALA A 19 -6.25 4.34 20.42
C ALA A 19 -6.57 5.10 19.13
N GLY A 20 -7.81 5.58 19.02
CA GLY A 20 -8.23 6.38 17.86
C GLY A 20 -7.43 7.69 17.77
N LEU A 21 -7.12 8.10 16.54
CA LEU A 21 -6.52 9.39 16.25
C LEU A 21 -7.12 9.98 14.97
N THR A 22 -6.92 11.28 14.76
CA THR A 22 -7.40 11.98 13.57
C THR A 22 -6.24 12.28 12.63
N LEU A 23 -6.31 11.79 11.39
CA LEU A 23 -5.36 12.07 10.32
C LEU A 23 -6.10 12.64 9.12
N ARG A 24 -5.65 13.78 8.58
CA ARG A 24 -6.34 14.50 7.49
C ARG A 24 -7.84 14.70 7.75
N GLY A 25 -8.21 15.02 9.00
CA GLY A 25 -9.61 15.16 9.42
C GLY A 25 -10.40 13.84 9.52
N VAL A 26 -9.78 12.69 9.25
CA VAL A 26 -10.41 11.36 9.34
C VAL A 26 -10.05 10.68 10.65
N SER A 27 -11.07 10.21 11.38
CA SER A 27 -10.87 9.36 12.56
C SER A 27 -10.51 7.94 12.13
N VAL A 28 -9.32 7.50 12.52
CA VAL A 28 -8.76 6.17 12.23
C VAL A 28 -8.37 5.45 13.52
N ARG A 29 -8.29 4.11 13.46
CA ARG A 29 -7.77 3.27 14.55
C ARG A 29 -6.53 2.51 14.06
N PRO A 30 -5.34 2.96 14.44
CA PRO A 30 -4.11 2.38 13.93
C PRO A 30 -3.92 0.96 14.45
N LEU A 31 -3.29 0.12 13.65
CA LEU A 31 -2.76 -1.16 14.09
C LEU A 31 -1.45 -0.93 14.86
N ARG A 32 -1.29 -1.68 15.95
CA ARG A 32 -0.13 -1.67 16.85
C ARG A 32 0.43 -3.08 16.97
N GLY A 33 1.72 -3.14 17.25
CA GLY A 33 2.37 -4.36 17.71
C GLY A 33 2.41 -4.44 19.23
N GLU A 34 3.00 -5.52 19.72
CA GLU A 34 3.27 -5.75 21.14
C GLU A 34 3.93 -4.53 21.80
N GLY A 35 3.44 -4.13 22.97
CA GLY A 35 3.99 -3.00 23.71
C GLY A 35 3.66 -1.62 23.12
N SER A 36 2.58 -1.50 22.34
CA SER A 36 2.09 -0.27 21.70
C SER A 36 2.99 0.33 20.60
N GLY A 37 4.02 -0.41 20.18
CA GLY A 37 4.90 -0.04 19.06
C GLY A 37 4.24 -0.22 17.69
N PRO A 38 4.97 0.05 16.59
CA PRO A 38 4.52 -0.32 15.26
C PRO A 38 4.36 -1.85 15.14
N PRO A 39 3.44 -2.35 14.31
CA PRO A 39 3.33 -3.78 14.03
C PRO A 39 4.64 -4.35 13.47
N ARG A 40 4.96 -5.59 13.82
CA ARG A 40 6.13 -6.28 13.26
C ARG A 40 5.81 -6.75 11.84
N LEU A 41 6.74 -6.53 10.90
CA LEU A 41 6.65 -7.08 9.54
C LEU A 41 7.18 -8.52 9.53
N ASP A 42 6.46 -9.41 10.20
CA ASP A 42 6.84 -10.81 10.43
C ASP A 42 6.25 -11.80 9.40
N ARG A 43 5.49 -11.26 8.43
CA ARG A 43 4.88 -12.03 7.35
C ARG A 43 5.26 -11.44 6.00
N THR A 44 5.30 -12.31 5.00
CA THR A 44 5.47 -11.95 3.59
C THR A 44 4.14 -12.08 2.85
N MET A 45 3.99 -11.33 1.77
CA MET A 45 2.90 -11.49 0.81
C MET A 45 3.00 -12.87 0.13
N PRO A 46 1.88 -13.43 -0.37
CA PRO A 46 1.88 -14.76 -0.97
C PRO A 46 2.59 -14.84 -2.34
N VAL A 47 3.03 -13.70 -2.89
CA VAL A 47 3.70 -13.57 -4.19
C VAL A 47 5.23 -13.45 -4.04
N THR A 48 5.96 -13.92 -5.05
CA THR A 48 7.41 -13.65 -5.18
C THR A 48 7.64 -12.30 -5.85
N PHE A 49 8.86 -11.79 -5.79
CA PHE A 49 9.25 -10.57 -6.49
C PHE A 49 8.99 -10.70 -7.99
N GLU A 50 9.47 -11.78 -8.61
CA GLU A 50 9.33 -12.01 -10.05
C GLU A 50 7.87 -12.16 -10.45
N ALA A 51 7.08 -12.89 -9.66
CA ALA A 51 5.66 -13.08 -9.94
C ALA A 51 4.88 -11.75 -9.91
N MET A 52 5.16 -10.89 -8.92
CA MET A 52 4.55 -9.56 -8.86
C MET A 52 5.03 -8.68 -10.02
N GLN A 53 6.34 -8.70 -10.34
CA GLN A 53 6.90 -7.91 -11.43
C GLN A 53 6.31 -8.30 -12.79
N GLU A 54 6.16 -9.59 -13.07
CA GLU A 54 5.52 -10.06 -14.30
C GLU A 54 4.05 -9.63 -14.38
N GLN A 55 3.32 -9.62 -13.27
CA GLN A 55 1.95 -9.11 -13.24
C GLN A 55 1.90 -7.59 -13.49
N LEU A 56 2.79 -6.81 -12.86
CA LEU A 56 2.88 -5.37 -13.09
C LEU A 56 3.12 -5.04 -14.57
N LYS A 57 3.98 -5.79 -15.26
CA LYS A 57 4.26 -5.59 -16.70
C LYS A 57 3.04 -5.80 -17.60
N THR A 58 1.98 -6.46 -17.11
CA THR A 58 0.72 -6.59 -17.85
C THR A 58 -0.16 -5.34 -17.77
N LEU A 59 0.13 -4.43 -16.82
CA LEU A 59 -0.69 -3.25 -16.60
C LEU A 59 -0.43 -2.19 -17.68
N PRO A 60 -1.49 -1.59 -18.25
CA PRO A 60 -1.33 -0.56 -19.27
C PRO A 60 -0.67 0.68 -18.67
N ARG A 61 0.27 1.29 -19.41
CA ARG A 61 0.98 2.53 -19.02
C ARG A 61 1.77 2.39 -17.71
N LEU A 62 2.22 1.17 -17.44
CA LEU A 62 3.16 0.88 -16.37
C LEU A 62 4.57 0.74 -16.95
N ASP A 63 5.53 1.38 -16.30
CA ASP A 63 6.96 1.13 -16.48
C ASP A 63 7.50 0.44 -15.22
N CYS A 64 8.34 -0.58 -15.36
CA CYS A 64 8.87 -1.35 -14.25
C CYS A 64 10.34 -1.69 -14.49
N GLU A 65 11.17 -1.30 -13.53
CA GLU A 65 12.60 -1.52 -13.55
C GLU A 65 12.97 -2.85 -12.88
N PRO A 66 14.11 -3.46 -13.28
CA PRO A 66 14.60 -4.71 -12.68
C PRO A 66 14.87 -4.62 -11.16
N ASP A 67 15.11 -3.42 -10.64
CA ASP A 67 15.41 -3.16 -9.22
C ASP A 67 14.15 -3.05 -8.34
N GLY A 68 12.96 -3.23 -8.93
CA GLY A 68 11.68 -3.23 -8.25
C GLY A 68 10.99 -1.86 -8.23
N PHE A 69 11.58 -0.82 -8.80
CA PHE A 69 10.87 0.43 -9.04
C PHE A 69 9.80 0.24 -10.12
N PHE A 70 8.64 0.86 -9.95
CA PHE A 70 7.64 0.96 -11.01
C PHE A 70 6.90 2.29 -10.98
N LEU A 71 6.38 2.69 -12.14
CA LEU A 71 5.60 3.88 -12.34
C LEU A 71 4.37 3.55 -13.18
N LEU A 72 3.19 3.70 -12.60
CA LEU A 72 1.90 3.60 -13.27
C LEU A 72 1.32 5.00 -13.48
N THR A 73 0.87 5.30 -14.68
CA THR A 73 0.30 6.61 -15.03
C THR A 73 -1.03 6.48 -15.75
N GLY A 74 -1.85 7.53 -15.68
CA GLY A 74 -3.09 7.57 -16.45
C GLY A 74 -3.78 8.93 -16.42
N HIS A 75 -4.99 8.92 -16.97
CA HIS A 75 -5.89 10.06 -16.92
C HIS A 75 -7.27 9.61 -16.46
N GLU A 76 -7.92 10.40 -15.62
CA GLU A 76 -9.32 10.22 -15.23
C GLU A 76 -10.00 11.59 -15.22
N ALA A 77 -11.16 11.72 -15.88
CA ALA A 77 -11.87 13.00 -16.01
C ALA A 77 -11.01 14.19 -16.52
N GLY A 78 -9.97 13.92 -17.31
CA GLY A 78 -9.04 14.95 -17.82
C GLY A 78 -7.88 15.28 -16.89
N GLU A 79 -7.87 14.75 -15.66
CA GLU A 79 -6.78 14.93 -14.71
C GLU A 79 -5.72 13.84 -14.91
N PHE A 80 -4.45 14.25 -14.99
CA PHE A 80 -3.32 13.33 -15.01
C PHE A 80 -3.03 12.82 -13.59
N TRP A 81 -2.77 11.53 -13.46
CA TRP A 81 -2.40 10.90 -12.20
C TRP A 81 -1.19 9.99 -12.37
N ARG A 82 -0.47 9.76 -11.27
CA ARG A 82 0.71 8.89 -11.23
C ARG A 82 0.83 8.20 -9.87
N LEU A 83 1.10 6.90 -9.92
CA LEU A 83 1.40 6.07 -8.76
C LEU A 83 2.75 5.41 -9.01
N ASN A 84 3.74 5.71 -8.19
CA ASN A 84 5.00 4.98 -8.20
C ASN A 84 5.05 4.00 -7.03
N GLY A 85 5.88 2.98 -7.16
CA GLY A 85 6.20 2.11 -6.05
C GLY A 85 7.56 1.48 -6.12
N HIS A 86 8.00 0.92 -4.99
CA HIS A 86 9.24 0.19 -4.85
C HIS A 86 9.01 -1.13 -4.13
N MET A 87 9.35 -2.21 -4.80
CA MET A 87 9.23 -3.58 -4.29
C MET A 87 10.41 -3.94 -3.40
N HIS A 88 10.12 -4.50 -2.22
CA HIS A 88 11.12 -5.02 -1.29
C HIS A 88 10.86 -6.50 -1.02
N GLU A 89 11.86 -7.34 -1.31
CA GLU A 89 11.80 -8.77 -1.11
C GLU A 89 12.49 -9.18 0.21
N HIS A 90 11.98 -10.25 0.82
CA HIS A 90 12.66 -10.99 1.87
C HIS A 90 12.50 -12.49 1.63
N ALA A 91 13.63 -13.20 1.53
CA ALA A 91 13.68 -14.66 1.42
C ALA A 91 12.81 -15.25 0.27
N GLY A 92 12.92 -14.71 -0.94
CA GLY A 92 12.20 -15.20 -2.13
C GLY A 92 10.76 -14.73 -2.23
N ARG A 93 10.30 -13.85 -1.34
CA ARG A 93 8.90 -13.40 -1.26
C ARG A 93 8.81 -11.89 -1.08
N MET A 94 7.73 -11.30 -1.58
CA MET A 94 7.43 -9.90 -1.37
C MET A 94 7.22 -9.62 0.12
N HIS A 95 8.00 -8.68 0.67
CA HIS A 95 7.96 -8.28 2.08
C HIS A 95 7.14 -7.01 2.27
N ARG A 96 7.46 -5.95 1.51
CA ARG A 96 6.65 -4.75 1.41
C ARG A 96 6.72 -4.14 0.02
N VAL A 97 5.78 -3.27 -0.27
CA VAL A 97 5.81 -2.37 -1.42
C VAL A 97 5.59 -0.95 -0.91
N GLU A 98 6.56 -0.07 -1.12
CA GLU A 98 6.31 1.35 -0.91
C GLU A 98 5.49 1.89 -2.08
N LEU A 99 4.42 2.63 -1.81
CA LEU A 99 3.60 3.29 -2.81
C LEU A 99 3.56 4.78 -2.52
N ASN A 100 3.69 5.61 -3.56
CA ASN A 100 3.58 7.05 -3.45
C ASN A 100 2.87 7.64 -4.67
N GLY A 101 2.00 8.62 -4.44
CA GLY A 101 1.41 9.44 -5.49
C GLY A 101 -0.11 9.52 -5.40
N GLN A 102 -0.71 9.70 -6.57
CA GLN A 102 -2.14 9.90 -6.73
C GLN A 102 -2.69 8.95 -7.78
N CYS A 103 -3.80 8.29 -7.49
CA CYS A 103 -4.44 7.38 -8.45
C CYS A 103 -5.93 7.17 -8.16
N PRO A 104 -6.70 6.74 -9.19
CA PRO A 104 -8.05 6.26 -9.00
C PRO A 104 -8.09 5.03 -8.10
N THR A 105 -9.21 4.81 -7.41
CA THR A 105 -9.42 3.63 -6.56
C THR A 105 -9.21 2.32 -7.33
N ALA A 106 -9.73 2.23 -8.56
CA ALA A 106 -9.58 1.05 -9.41
C ALA A 106 -8.10 0.78 -9.80
N SER A 107 -7.30 1.83 -9.98
CA SER A 107 -5.87 1.70 -10.30
C SER A 107 -5.08 1.21 -9.09
N LEU A 108 -5.39 1.70 -7.89
CA LEU A 108 -4.82 1.15 -6.66
C LEU A 108 -5.18 -0.33 -6.52
N GLU A 109 -6.44 -0.70 -6.70
CA GLU A 109 -6.90 -2.10 -6.59
C GLU A 109 -6.18 -3.03 -7.57
N THR A 110 -5.95 -2.56 -8.79
CA THR A 110 -5.16 -3.29 -9.79
C THR A 110 -3.74 -3.55 -9.29
N VAL A 111 -3.08 -2.55 -8.70
CA VAL A 111 -1.74 -2.69 -8.13
C VAL A 111 -1.75 -3.60 -6.91
N LEU A 112 -2.72 -3.48 -6.00
CA LEU A 112 -2.86 -4.37 -4.84
C LEU A 112 -3.11 -5.82 -5.27
N GLY A 113 -3.83 -6.04 -6.37
CA GLY A 113 -4.03 -7.36 -6.95
C GLY A 113 -2.72 -8.10 -7.25
N THR A 114 -1.69 -7.37 -7.69
CA THR A 114 -0.36 -7.95 -7.95
C THR A 114 0.35 -8.44 -6.68
N MET A 115 -0.12 -8.01 -5.50
CA MET A 115 0.38 -8.40 -4.18
C MET A 115 -0.36 -9.59 -3.58
N GLY A 116 -1.39 -10.11 -4.27
CA GLY A 116 -2.26 -11.21 -3.80
C GLY A 116 -3.53 -10.75 -3.08
N TRP A 117 -3.88 -9.46 -3.15
CA TRP A 117 -5.21 -8.98 -2.76
C TRP A 117 -6.26 -9.43 -3.79
N PRO A 118 -7.52 -9.73 -3.41
CA PRO A 118 -8.10 -9.59 -2.07
C PRO A 118 -7.92 -10.79 -1.14
N GLU A 119 -7.35 -11.91 -1.59
CA GLU A 119 -7.21 -13.12 -0.76
C GLU A 119 -6.20 -12.92 0.38
N ALA A 120 -5.12 -12.18 0.13
CA ALA A 120 -4.18 -11.73 1.16
C ALA A 120 -4.68 -10.44 1.80
N LYS A 121 -4.82 -10.46 3.13
CA LYS A 121 -5.04 -9.24 3.91
C LYS A 121 -3.79 -8.38 3.90
N LEU A 122 -3.93 -7.14 3.43
CA LEU A 122 -2.87 -6.14 3.39
C LEU A 122 -3.15 -5.05 4.43
N VAL A 123 -2.07 -4.48 4.95
CA VAL A 123 -2.09 -3.31 5.84
C VAL A 123 -1.18 -2.22 5.29
N PHE A 124 -1.42 -0.99 5.75
CA PHE A 124 -0.85 0.21 5.13
C PHE A 124 -0.18 1.07 6.20
N GLU A 125 1.15 1.10 6.24
CA GLU A 125 1.89 2.04 7.08
C GLU A 125 2.09 3.34 6.34
N LEU A 126 1.48 4.41 6.85
CA LEU A 126 1.67 5.76 6.35
C LEU A 126 3.10 6.21 6.68
N VAL A 127 3.90 6.47 5.64
CA VAL A 127 5.35 6.69 5.78
C VAL A 127 5.67 7.94 6.59
N GLN A 128 4.86 8.99 6.45
CA GLN A 128 5.11 10.28 7.12
C GLN A 128 4.66 10.25 8.59
N GLU A 129 3.57 9.56 8.88
CA GLU A 129 2.96 9.51 10.21
C GLU A 129 3.50 8.37 11.08
N GLY A 130 4.14 7.35 10.48
CA GLY A 130 4.55 6.14 11.20
C GLY A 130 3.36 5.37 11.77
N VAL A 131 2.23 5.39 11.05
CA VAL A 131 0.95 4.82 11.48
C VAL A 131 0.52 3.72 10.53
N THR A 132 0.33 2.50 11.05
CA THR A 132 -0.24 1.39 10.28
C THR A 132 -1.76 1.39 10.36
N LEU A 133 -2.43 1.30 9.22
CA LEU A 133 -3.88 1.27 9.07
C LEU A 133 -4.35 -0.05 8.47
N SER A 134 -5.59 -0.42 8.80
CA SER A 134 -6.35 -1.40 8.01
C SER A 134 -6.66 -0.83 6.63
N GLU A 135 -7.05 -1.69 5.69
CA GLU A 135 -7.45 -1.26 4.35
C GLU A 135 -8.60 -0.24 4.37
N GLU A 136 -9.62 -0.46 5.22
CA GLU A 136 -10.77 0.44 5.34
C GLU A 136 -10.36 1.84 5.81
N ASP A 137 -9.54 1.91 6.87
CA ASP A 137 -9.05 3.17 7.41
C ASP A 137 -8.11 3.88 6.44
N PHE A 138 -7.25 3.12 5.77
CA PHE A 138 -6.36 3.64 4.73
C PHE A 138 -7.14 4.27 3.58
N ARG A 139 -8.17 3.60 3.06
CA ARG A 139 -8.98 4.12 1.95
C ARG A 139 -9.69 5.42 2.33
N ARG A 140 -10.24 5.50 3.55
CA ARG A 140 -10.86 6.74 4.05
C ARG A 140 -9.82 7.88 4.17
N TRP A 141 -8.64 7.59 4.72
CA TRP A 141 -7.55 8.57 4.81
C TRP A 141 -7.02 9.01 3.44
N ALA A 142 -6.83 8.07 2.51
CA ALA A 142 -6.27 8.35 1.18
C ALA A 142 -7.24 9.14 0.30
N ALA A 143 -8.55 9.02 0.53
CA ALA A 143 -9.58 9.79 -0.15
C ALA A 143 -9.84 11.17 0.47
N ALA A 144 -9.30 11.45 1.66
CA ALA A 144 -9.47 12.73 2.33
C ALA A 144 -8.54 13.80 1.75
N ASP A 145 -9.04 15.02 1.65
CA ASP A 145 -8.26 16.16 1.18
C ASP A 145 -7.09 16.47 2.12
N GLN A 146 -5.97 16.89 1.54
CA GLN A 146 -4.88 17.48 2.29
C GLN A 146 -5.25 18.94 2.59
N SER A 147 -6.06 19.15 3.65
CA SER A 147 -6.39 20.48 4.16
C SER A 147 -5.18 21.20 4.76
#